data_AF-A0A4Z0B528-F1
#
_entry.id   AF-A0A4Z0B528-F1
#
_cell.length_a   1.000
_cell.length_b   1.000
_cell.length_c   1.000
_cell.angle_alpha   90.00
_cell.angle_beta   90.00
_cell.angle_gamma   90.00
#
_symmetry.space_group_name_H-M   'P 1'
#
loop_
_entity.id
_entity.type
_entity.pdbx_description
1 polymer ?
#
loop_
_entity_poly.entity_id
_entity_poly.type
_entity_poly.pdbx_seq_one_letter_code
_entity_poly.pdbx_strand_id
1 'polypeptide(L)'
;MASKAIIDRIEAHSEMPGAEKKNVDGTTSTRDPAATEQQKLEARLENAEIKTELMVNTILSLNEGPDAQAVGKDPNAATDADSRLKALESRMSGTEDQMKEIAKRYGLIYEPYAAPESSQTPTETSRMEVVEQRYAHMNKMVKRLIRNAEADAEGDE
;
A
#
# COMPACT_ATOMS: atom_id res chain seq x y z
N MET A 1 -15.09 -1.84 -4.17
CA MET A 1 -14.91 -3.32 -4.12
C MET A 1 -13.60 -3.67 -4.81
N ALA A 2 -12.82 -4.63 -4.31
CA ALA A 2 -11.58 -5.06 -4.98
C ALA A 2 -11.92 -5.79 -6.29
N SER A 3 -11.13 -5.55 -7.35
CA SER A 3 -11.30 -6.25 -8.63
C SER A 3 -10.91 -7.73 -8.49
N LYS A 4 -11.45 -8.60 -9.35
CA LYS A 4 -11.06 -10.02 -9.40
C LYS A 4 -9.54 -10.21 -9.51
N ALA A 5 -8.87 -9.38 -10.32
CA ALA A 5 -7.42 -9.43 -10.47
C ALA A 5 -6.66 -9.16 -9.15
N ILE A 6 -7.15 -8.25 -8.32
CA ILE A 6 -6.56 -7.99 -7.00
C ILE A 6 -6.83 -9.16 -6.04
N ILE A 7 -8.03 -9.73 -6.06
CA ILE A 7 -8.38 -10.89 -5.23
C ILE A 7 -7.46 -12.07 -5.56
N ASP A 8 -7.33 -12.42 -6.84
CA ASP A 8 -6.47 -13.51 -7.31
C ASP A 8 -5.00 -13.27 -6.89
N ARG A 9 -4.54 -12.00 -6.89
CA ARG A 9 -3.20 -11.63 -6.40
C ARG A 9 -3.03 -11.73 -4.88
N ILE A 10 -4.06 -11.39 -4.10
CA ILE A 10 -4.05 -11.56 -2.64
C ILE A 10 -3.94 -13.05 -2.29
N GLU A 11 -4.70 -13.90 -2.98
CA GLU A 11 -4.64 -15.35 -2.82
C GLU A 11 -3.25 -15.87 -3.17
N ALA A 12 -2.70 -15.49 -4.33
CA ALA A 12 -1.34 -15.86 -4.73
C ALA A 12 -0.28 -15.41 -3.73
N HIS A 13 -0.38 -14.18 -3.21
CA HIS A 13 0.51 -13.67 -2.16
C HIS A 13 0.44 -14.53 -0.89
N SER A 14 -0.75 -14.95 -0.46
CA SER A 14 -0.92 -15.75 0.76
C SER A 14 -0.25 -17.13 0.72
N GLU A 15 0.07 -17.61 -0.49
CA GLU A 15 0.76 -18.86 -0.75
C GLU A 15 2.28 -18.69 -0.98
N MET A 16 2.80 -17.45 -1.02
CA MET A 16 4.23 -17.22 -1.15
C MET A 16 4.99 -17.77 0.07
N PRO A 17 6.18 -18.39 -0.09
CA PRO A 17 6.94 -18.97 1.01
C PRO A 17 7.20 -17.98 2.15
N GLY A 18 7.58 -16.74 1.82
CA GLY A 18 7.88 -15.69 2.80
C GLY A 18 6.68 -14.92 3.35
N ALA A 19 5.45 -15.24 2.92
CA ALA A 19 4.26 -14.50 3.34
C ALA A 19 3.93 -14.73 4.82
N GLU A 20 3.40 -13.69 5.46
CA GLU A 20 2.88 -13.80 6.83
C GLU A 20 1.59 -14.62 6.86
N LYS A 21 1.49 -15.50 7.85
CA LYS A 21 0.32 -16.31 8.16
C LYS A 21 -0.09 -16.05 9.61
N LYS A 22 -1.36 -15.68 9.80
CA LYS A 22 -1.97 -15.62 11.13
C LYS A 22 -2.37 -17.03 11.58
N ASN A 23 -1.88 -17.44 12.74
CA ASN A 23 -2.18 -18.73 13.34
C ASN A 23 -3.49 -18.66 14.13
N VAL A 24 -4.05 -19.84 14.42
CA VAL A 24 -5.31 -19.97 15.18
C VAL A 24 -5.19 -19.40 16.59
N ASP A 25 -3.98 -19.45 17.17
CA ASP A 25 -3.66 -18.89 18.49
C ASP A 25 -3.46 -17.36 18.48
N GLY A 26 -3.64 -16.70 17.32
CA GLY A 26 -3.50 -15.26 17.16
C GLY A 26 -2.07 -14.79 16.91
N THR A 27 -1.07 -15.67 16.94
CA THR A 27 0.31 -15.34 16.57
C THR A 27 0.47 -15.18 15.06
N THR A 28 1.53 -14.49 14.63
CA THR A 28 1.93 -14.39 13.23
C THR A 28 3.18 -15.25 13.00
N SER A 29 3.16 -16.07 11.96
CA SER A 29 4.30 -16.87 11.49
C SER A 29 4.50 -16.68 9.99
N THR A 30 5.50 -17.31 9.40
CA THR A 30 5.72 -17.34 7.95
C THR A 30 5.07 -18.58 7.34
N ARG A 31 4.51 -18.47 6.13
CA ARG A 31 3.84 -19.56 5.40
C ARG A 31 4.74 -20.79 5.26
N ASP A 32 5.98 -20.57 4.86
CA ASP A 32 7.06 -21.55 4.88
C ASP A 32 8.10 -21.15 5.96
N PRO A 33 8.20 -21.90 7.08
CA PRO A 33 9.20 -21.63 8.12
C PRO A 33 10.66 -21.68 7.62
N ALA A 34 10.93 -22.35 6.50
CA ALA A 34 12.24 -22.45 5.88
C ALA A 34 12.50 -21.35 4.82
N ALA A 35 11.58 -20.40 4.65
CA ALA A 35 11.74 -19.32 3.70
C ALA A 35 13.02 -18.51 3.96
N THR A 36 13.77 -18.28 2.89
CA THR A 36 14.97 -17.42 2.92
C THR A 36 14.59 -15.96 3.17
N GLU A 37 15.56 -15.15 3.61
CA GLU A 37 15.34 -13.70 3.80
C GLU A 37 14.94 -13.01 2.49
N GLN A 38 15.46 -13.48 1.35
CA GLN A 38 15.05 -12.98 0.03
C GLN A 38 13.57 -13.28 -0.25
N GLN A 39 13.10 -14.49 0.03
CA GLN A 39 11.69 -14.86 -0.16
C GLN A 39 10.76 -14.06 0.77
N LYS A 40 11.20 -13.74 1.99
CA LYS A 40 10.47 -12.87 2.91
C LYS A 40 10.40 -11.43 2.40
N LEU A 41 11.51 -10.91 1.89
CA LEU A 41 11.56 -9.58 1.27
C LEU A 41 10.62 -9.50 0.06
N GLU A 42 10.65 -10.49 -0.82
CA GLU A 42 9.77 -10.55 -2.00
C GLU A 42 8.28 -10.61 -1.61
N ALA A 43 7.94 -11.38 -0.59
CA ALA A 43 6.57 -11.43 -0.08
C ALA A 43 6.12 -10.09 0.53
N ARG A 44 6.98 -9.44 1.33
CA ARG A 44 6.72 -8.10 1.87
C ARG A 44 6.51 -7.07 0.76
N LEU A 45 7.33 -7.14 -0.29
CA LEU A 45 7.24 -6.24 -1.43
C LEU A 45 5.95 -6.44 -2.23
N GLU A 46 5.56 -7.68 -2.55
CA GLU A 46 4.29 -7.96 -3.22
C GLU A 46 3.09 -7.49 -2.38
N ASN A 47 3.13 -7.71 -1.07
CA ASN A 47 2.09 -7.24 -0.14
C ASN A 47 1.97 -5.71 -0.18
N ALA A 48 3.10 -5.00 -0.15
CA ALA A 48 3.11 -3.54 -0.17
C ALA A 48 2.64 -2.97 -1.52
N GLU A 49 2.96 -3.63 -2.64
CA GLU A 49 2.41 -3.30 -3.95
C GLU A 49 0.89 -3.45 -4.00
N ILE A 50 0.34 -4.58 -3.53
CA ILE A 50 -1.11 -4.83 -3.46
C ILE A 50 -1.80 -3.79 -2.59
N LYS A 51 -1.27 -3.55 -1.40
CA LYS A 51 -1.80 -2.58 -0.43
C LYS A 51 -1.80 -1.16 -1.00
N THR A 52 -0.72 -0.77 -1.67
CA THR A 52 -0.62 0.57 -2.29
C THR A 52 -1.59 0.71 -3.46
N GLU A 53 -1.76 -0.33 -4.27
CA GLU A 53 -2.77 -0.34 -5.36
C GLU A 53 -4.20 -0.18 -4.83
N LEU A 54 -4.57 -0.92 -3.78
CA LEU A 54 -5.86 -0.76 -3.10
C LEU A 54 -6.06 0.67 -2.57
N MET A 55 -5.02 1.24 -1.98
CA MET A 55 -5.03 2.61 -1.45
C MET A 55 -5.23 3.65 -2.55
N VAL A 56 -4.49 3.55 -3.66
CA VAL A 56 -4.65 4.46 -4.81
C VAL A 56 -6.06 4.37 -5.35
N ASN A 57 -6.58 3.17 -5.55
CA ASN A 57 -7.94 2.96 -6.04
C ASN A 57 -9.01 3.51 -5.09
N THR A 58 -8.74 3.49 -3.78
CA THR A 58 -9.62 4.10 -2.78
C THR A 58 -9.63 5.62 -2.92
N ILE A 59 -8.46 6.24 -3.09
CA ILE A 59 -8.32 7.69 -3.27
C ILE A 59 -8.95 8.14 -4.58
N LEU A 60 -8.74 7.40 -5.67
CA LEU A 60 -9.42 7.65 -6.95
C LEU A 60 -10.94 7.61 -6.80
N SER A 61 -11.46 6.59 -6.10
CA SER A 61 -12.90 6.49 -5.88
C SER A 61 -13.46 7.64 -5.03
N LEU A 62 -12.73 8.10 -4.01
CA LEU A 62 -13.11 9.29 -3.24
C LEU A 62 -13.03 10.58 -4.06
N ASN A 63 -12.11 10.64 -5.03
CA ASN A 63 -11.87 11.83 -5.84
C ASN A 63 -12.82 11.98 -7.02
N GLU A 64 -13.14 10.86 -7.69
CA GLU A 64 -13.82 10.79 -8.99
C GLU A 64 -15.17 10.05 -8.91
N GLY A 65 -15.47 9.42 -7.76
CA GLY A 65 -16.70 8.66 -7.55
C GLY A 65 -16.53 7.15 -7.77
N PRO A 66 -17.64 6.38 -7.66
CA PRO A 66 -17.61 4.91 -7.70
C PRO A 66 -17.18 4.35 -9.07
N ASP A 67 -17.33 5.12 -10.15
CA ASP A 67 -16.99 4.74 -11.52
C ASP A 67 -15.55 5.10 -11.92
N ALA A 68 -14.74 5.58 -10.97
CA ALA A 68 -13.32 5.90 -11.21
C ALA A 68 -12.58 4.71 -11.81
N GLN A 69 -11.75 4.97 -12.83
CA GLN A 69 -11.00 3.89 -13.48
C GLN A 69 -9.92 3.35 -12.54
N ALA A 70 -10.12 2.13 -12.05
CA ALA A 70 -9.16 1.48 -11.17
C ALA A 70 -7.82 1.24 -11.88
N VAL A 71 -6.73 1.53 -11.18
CA VAL A 71 -5.37 1.17 -11.57
C VAL A 71 -5.05 -0.25 -11.12
N GLY A 72 -4.21 -0.92 -11.89
CA GLY A 72 -3.71 -2.26 -11.61
C GLY A 72 -2.20 -2.37 -11.77
N LYS A 73 -1.65 -3.54 -11.43
CA LYS A 73 -0.24 -3.86 -11.72
C LYS A 73 0.01 -3.84 -13.23
N ASP A 74 1.10 -3.20 -13.63
CA ASP A 74 1.56 -3.15 -15.02
C ASP A 74 1.98 -4.56 -15.46
N PRO A 75 1.47 -5.09 -16.58
CA PRO A 75 1.93 -6.36 -17.15
C PRO A 75 3.43 -6.41 -17.44
N ASN A 76 4.07 -5.26 -17.65
CA ASN A 76 5.50 -5.10 -17.87
C ASN A 76 6.25 -4.63 -16.62
N ALA A 77 5.65 -4.77 -15.43
CA ALA A 77 6.31 -4.43 -14.18
C ALA A 77 7.62 -5.20 -14.02
N ALA A 78 8.62 -4.54 -13.45
CA ALA A 78 9.90 -5.16 -13.16
C ALA A 78 9.73 -6.38 -12.24
N THR A 79 10.64 -7.35 -12.37
CA THR A 79 10.62 -8.59 -11.59
C THR A 79 11.67 -8.59 -10.48
N ASP A 80 12.75 -7.82 -10.61
CA ASP A 80 13.78 -7.67 -9.59
C ASP A 80 13.35 -6.74 -8.45
N ALA A 81 13.83 -7.01 -7.24
CA ALA A 81 13.39 -6.32 -6.02
C ALA A 81 13.74 -4.83 -6.03
N ASP A 82 14.95 -4.43 -6.43
CA ASP A 82 15.38 -3.02 -6.49
C ASP A 82 14.47 -2.17 -7.40
N SER A 83 14.23 -2.61 -8.63
CA SER A 83 13.40 -1.88 -9.59
C SER A 83 11.94 -1.82 -9.14
N ARG A 84 11.42 -2.90 -8.55
CA ARG A 84 10.08 -2.94 -7.96
C ARG A 84 9.95 -1.98 -6.78
N LEU A 85 10.92 -1.95 -5.87
CA LEU A 85 10.96 -0.99 -4.75
C LEU A 85 10.96 0.44 -5.27
N LYS A 86 11.78 0.75 -6.29
CA LYS A 86 11.84 2.08 -6.89
C LYS A 86 10.51 2.51 -7.50
N ALA A 87 9.85 1.59 -8.21
CA ALA A 87 8.53 1.84 -8.78
C ALA A 87 7.46 2.05 -7.68
N LEU A 88 7.51 1.25 -6.61
CA LEU A 88 6.61 1.37 -5.48
C LEU A 88 6.79 2.70 -4.75
N GLU A 89 8.03 3.09 -4.43
CA GLU A 89 8.36 4.37 -3.80
C GLU A 89 7.86 5.57 -4.62
N SER A 90 8.03 5.52 -5.95
CA SER A 90 7.52 6.53 -6.87
C SER A 90 6.00 6.60 -6.86
N ARG A 91 5.31 5.46 -6.89
CA ARG A 91 3.85 5.39 -6.80
C ARG A 91 3.34 5.95 -5.47
N MET A 92 4.00 5.62 -4.36
CA MET A 92 3.65 6.15 -3.05
C MET A 92 3.81 7.68 -3.01
N SER A 93 4.87 8.24 -3.62
CA SER A 93 5.02 9.70 -3.73
C SER A 93 3.89 10.36 -4.52
N GLY A 94 3.54 9.82 -5.69
CA GLY A 94 2.41 10.34 -6.45
C GLY A 94 1.08 10.23 -5.69
N THR A 95 0.90 9.16 -4.92
CA THR A 95 -0.28 8.95 -4.08
C THR A 95 -0.34 9.96 -2.94
N GLU A 96 0.79 10.25 -2.29
CA GLU A 96 0.87 11.27 -1.23
C GLU A 96 0.53 12.67 -1.75
N ASP A 97 0.92 13.00 -2.98
CA ASP A 97 0.53 14.26 -3.60
C ASP A 97 -0.97 14.32 -3.88
N GLN A 98 -1.58 13.23 -4.35
CA GLN A 98 -3.04 13.13 -4.46
C GLN A 98 -3.72 13.24 -3.09
N MET A 99 -3.15 12.64 -2.04
CA MET A 99 -3.67 12.76 -0.67
C MET A 99 -3.66 14.20 -0.16
N LYS A 100 -2.63 14.99 -0.47
CA LYS A 100 -2.60 16.43 -0.12
C LYS A 100 -3.78 17.16 -0.74
N GLU A 101 -4.05 16.91 -2.03
CA GLU A 101 -5.11 17.63 -2.73
C GLU A 101 -6.51 17.24 -2.25
N ILE A 102 -6.77 15.94 -2.05
CA ILE A 102 -8.08 15.49 -1.55
C ILE A 102 -8.30 15.88 -0.08
N ALA A 103 -7.25 15.89 0.75
CA ALA A 103 -7.35 16.32 2.14
C ALA A 103 -7.89 17.74 2.28
N LYS A 104 -7.47 18.67 1.39
CA LYS A 104 -7.96 20.06 1.38
C LYS A 104 -9.48 20.15 1.21
N ARG A 105 -10.08 19.26 0.41
CA ARG A 105 -11.54 19.24 0.17
C ARG A 105 -12.33 19.01 1.46
N TYR A 106 -11.78 18.20 2.34
CA TYR A 106 -12.37 17.85 3.64
C TYR A 106 -11.80 18.69 4.79
N GLY A 107 -11.13 19.82 4.51
CA GLY A 107 -10.53 20.68 5.53
C GLY A 107 -9.40 20.02 6.34
N LEU A 108 -8.81 18.94 5.81
CA LEU A 108 -7.69 18.23 6.42
C LEU A 108 -6.35 18.70 5.84
N ILE A 109 -5.29 18.56 6.64
CA ILE A 109 -3.91 18.75 6.21
C ILE A 109 -3.22 17.39 6.20
N TYR A 110 -2.62 17.05 5.06
CA TYR A 110 -1.76 15.89 4.94
C TYR A 110 -0.31 16.30 4.75
N GLU A 111 0.54 15.85 5.66
CA GLU A 111 1.98 15.94 5.55
C GLU A 111 2.52 14.56 5.16
N PRO A 112 3.27 14.43 4.05
CA PRO A 112 3.95 13.20 3.66
C PRO A 112 4.80 12.62 4.78
N TYR A 113 4.97 11.30 4.76
CA TYR A 113 5.89 10.67 5.69
C TYR A 113 7.33 11.11 5.38
N ALA A 114 8.03 11.60 6.41
CA ALA A 114 9.46 11.89 6.34
C ALA A 114 10.24 10.75 7.00
N ALA A 115 11.03 10.02 6.20
CA ALA A 115 11.92 9.00 6.73
C ALA A 115 13.01 9.64 7.60
N PRO A 116 13.45 8.98 8.69
CA PRO A 116 14.61 9.44 9.44
C PRO A 116 15.85 9.51 8.55
N GLU A 117 16.63 10.59 8.68
CA GLU A 117 17.91 10.73 7.98
C GLU A 117 18.87 9.60 8.38
N SER A 118 19.53 9.00 7.39
CA SER A 118 20.54 7.95 7.58
C SER A 118 21.77 8.27 6.75
N SER A 119 22.95 8.06 7.33
CA SER A 119 24.24 8.19 6.63
C SER A 119 24.63 6.96 5.84
N GLN A 120 23.87 5.86 5.97
CA GLN A 120 24.14 4.60 5.28
C GLN A 120 23.42 4.57 3.93
N THR A 121 24.08 4.00 2.91
CA THR A 121 23.42 3.71 1.63
C THR A 121 22.25 2.75 1.87
N PRO A 122 21.02 3.10 1.44
CA PRO A 122 19.86 2.26 1.68
C PRO A 122 19.99 0.88 1.02
N THR A 123 19.71 -0.18 1.79
CA THR A 123 19.54 -1.54 1.28
C THR A 123 18.08 -1.79 0.91
N GLU A 124 17.79 -2.86 0.15
CA GLU A 124 16.42 -3.26 -0.17
C GLU A 124 15.59 -3.49 1.12
N THR A 125 16.18 -4.14 2.13
CA THR A 125 15.52 -4.35 3.43
C THR A 125 15.19 -3.04 4.13
N SER A 126 16.14 -2.10 4.24
CA SER A 126 15.87 -0.82 4.91
C SER A 126 14.85 0.02 4.14
N ARG A 127 14.86 -0.07 2.80
CA ARG A 127 13.85 0.61 1.95
C ARG A 127 12.47 0.00 2.15
N MET A 128 12.37 -1.32 2.25
CA MET A 128 11.12 -2.02 2.52
C MET A 128 10.53 -1.62 3.88
N GLU A 129 11.36 -1.49 4.91
CA GLU A 129 10.91 -1.00 6.23
C GLU A 129 10.34 0.43 6.16
N VAL A 130 11.00 1.32 5.42
CA VAL A 130 10.50 2.68 5.18
C VAL A 130 9.18 2.65 4.41
N VAL A 131 9.06 1.82 3.38
CA VAL A 131 7.81 1.63 2.61
C VAL A 131 6.66 1.20 3.53
N GLU A 132 6.88 0.24 4.43
CA GLU A 132 5.84 -0.22 5.36
C GLU A 132 5.40 0.87 6.35
N GLN A 133 6.35 1.64 6.88
CA GLN A 133 6.05 2.78 7.77
C GLN A 133 5.29 3.88 7.03
N ARG A 134 5.72 4.20 5.81
CA ARG A 134 5.07 5.16 4.93
C ARG A 134 3.64 4.72 4.59
N TYR A 135 3.44 3.45 4.25
CA TYR A 135 2.09 2.90 4.02
C TYR A 135 1.21 3.03 5.27
N ALA A 136 1.74 2.72 6.46
CA ALA A 136 0.98 2.85 7.70
C ALA A 136 0.56 4.32 7.96
N HIS A 137 1.43 5.28 7.65
CA HIS A 137 1.14 6.71 7.73
C HIS A 137 0.04 7.13 6.74
N MET A 138 0.21 6.78 5.47
CA MET A 138 -0.76 7.01 4.40
C MET A 138 -2.14 6.42 4.72
N ASN A 139 -2.18 5.18 5.23
CA ASN A 139 -3.42 4.47 5.56
C ASN A 139 -4.20 5.15 6.70
N LYS A 140 -3.51 5.82 7.64
CA LYS A 140 -4.19 6.63 8.65
C LYS A 140 -4.94 7.79 8.00
N MET A 141 -4.33 8.46 7.01
CA MET A 141 -4.99 9.56 6.30
C MET A 141 -6.16 9.07 5.46
N VAL A 142 -6.02 7.98 4.71
CA VAL A 142 -7.14 7.41 3.94
C VAL A 142 -8.34 7.09 4.81
N LYS A 143 -8.15 6.51 5.99
CA LYS A 143 -9.25 6.28 6.95
C LYS A 143 -9.94 7.57 7.40
N ARG A 144 -9.21 8.68 7.50
CA ARG A 144 -9.81 9.99 7.81
C ARG A 144 -10.59 10.53 6.63
N LEU A 145 -10.04 10.43 5.42
CA LEU A 145 -10.72 10.84 4.19
C LEU A 145 -12.05 10.10 4.00
N ILE A 146 -12.05 8.77 4.15
CA ILE A 146 -13.28 7.96 4.05
C ILE A 146 -14.35 8.46 5.04
N ARG A 147 -13.99 8.63 6.32
CA ARG A 147 -14.94 9.09 7.35
C ARG A 147 -15.52 10.48 7.07
N ASN A 148 -14.74 11.39 6.50
CA ASN A 148 -15.26 12.71 6.15
C ASN A 148 -16.14 12.64 4.90
N ALA A 149 -15.76 11.84 3.90
CA ALA A 149 -16.59 11.61 2.73
C ALA A 149 -17.95 10.97 3.07
N GLU A 150 -17.97 10.01 4.00
CA GLU A 150 -19.20 9.41 4.52
C GLU A 150 -20.06 10.43 5.27
N ALA A 151 -19.45 11.25 6.14
CA ALA A 151 -20.17 12.28 6.89
C ALA A 151 -20.79 13.37 5.99
N ASP A 152 -20.09 13.77 4.92
CA ASP A 152 -20.61 14.73 3.94
C ASP A 152 -21.80 14.12 3.18
N ALA A 153 -21.75 12.83 2.82
CA ALA A 153 -22.84 12.16 2.13
C ALA A 153 -24.10 11.97 3.01
N GLU A 154 -23.94 11.76 4.32
CA GLU A 154 -25.05 11.68 5.28
C GLU A 154 -25.69 13.04 5.58
N GLY A 155 -24.94 14.14 5.43
CA GLY A 155 -25.43 15.51 5.64
C GLY A 155 -26.21 16.11 4.49
N ASP A 156 -26.23 15.43 3.33
CA ASP A 156 -26.95 15.83 2.12
C ASP A 156 -28.36 15.18 1.99
N GLU A 157 -28.80 14.40 3.00
CA GLU A 157 -30.17 13.85 3.15
C GLU A 157 -31.08 14.74 4.02
#